data_AF-A0A7Y8JCJ3-F1
#
_entry.id   AF-A0A7Y8JCJ3-F1
#
_cell.length_a   1.000
_cell.length_b   1.000
_cell.length_c   1.000
_cell.angle_alpha   90.00
_cell.angle_beta   90.00
_cell.angle_gamma   90.00
#
_symmetry.space_group_name_H-M   'P 1'
#
loop_
_entity.id
_entity.type
_entity.pdbx_description
1 polymer ?
#
loop_
_entity_poly.entity_id
_entity_poly.type
_entity_poly.pdbx_seq_one_letter_code
_entity_poly.pdbx_strand_id
1 'polypeptide(L)'
;MNVRFFIAHPPDGAGPIQDTAAPAMGRPEPARHTPDGAIRTAAALAPPVSSSAATGGASRSEPPARGAKGGGPIWWFGGGMDLTPYYGFAEDCVHFHRTCRDALAPFGADVHARYKRWCDEYFFLKHRNEPRGIGGIFFDDLNEGGFERCFALTQSVGDHFLAAYLPICAKRRDTPYTDRERDFQLYRRGRYVEFNLVWDRGTLFGLQSGGRTEAILMSLPPLVKWRYDWRPEPGSPEEKLYTDFLPPRDWLAAS
;
A
#
# COMPACT_ATOMS: atom_id res chain seq x y z
N MET A 1 1.20 5.47 4.83
CA MET A 1 0.04 5.29 3.96
C MET A 1 0.58 4.99 2.60
N ASN A 2 0.30 3.78 2.16
CA ASN A 2 0.65 3.36 0.81
C ASN A 2 -0.63 3.06 0.09
N VAL A 3 -0.61 3.41 -1.18
CA VAL A 3 -1.60 2.99 -2.15
C VAL A 3 -0.84 2.23 -3.20
N ARG A 4 -1.40 1.09 -3.60
CA ARG A 4 -0.93 0.37 -4.76
C ARG A 4 -2.14 0.11 -5.63
N PHE A 5 -1.99 0.35 -6.93
CA PHE A 5 -2.90 -0.11 -7.94
C PHE A 5 -2.08 -0.71 -9.05
N PHE A 6 -2.46 -1.87 -9.55
CA PHE A 6 -1.92 -2.39 -10.79
C PHE A 6 -2.96 -3.25 -11.49
N ILE A 7 -2.80 -3.33 -12.81
CA ILE A 7 -3.64 -4.16 -13.68
C ILE A 7 -2.66 -5.00 -14.46
N ALA A 8 -2.82 -6.32 -14.41
CA ALA A 8 -2.11 -7.22 -15.29
C ALA A 8 -3.01 -7.50 -16.50
N HIS A 9 -2.55 -7.09 -17.69
CA HIS A 9 -3.14 -7.34 -19.00
C HIS A 9 -4.63 -6.96 -19.15
N PRO A 10 -4.99 -5.72 -19.53
CA PRO A 10 -6.38 -5.38 -19.84
C PRO A 10 -6.89 -6.20 -21.05
N PRO A 11 -8.20 -6.52 -21.13
CA PRO A 11 -8.75 -7.27 -22.25
C PRO A 11 -8.64 -6.51 -23.58
N ASP A 12 -8.45 -7.23 -24.69
CA ASP A 12 -8.35 -6.67 -26.04
C ASP A 12 -9.54 -5.74 -26.35
N GLY A 13 -9.26 -4.48 -26.67
CA GLY A 13 -10.28 -3.47 -26.97
C GLY A 13 -10.58 -2.50 -25.82
N ALA A 14 -10.13 -2.77 -24.60
CA ALA A 14 -9.88 -1.70 -23.65
C ALA A 14 -8.70 -0.90 -24.23
N GLY A 15 -8.98 0.28 -24.79
CA GLY A 15 -7.92 1.20 -25.21
C GLY A 15 -6.90 1.39 -24.08
N PRO A 16 -5.67 1.89 -24.36
CA PRO A 16 -4.78 2.26 -23.27
C PRO A 16 -5.61 3.06 -22.27
N ILE A 17 -5.68 2.57 -21.02
CA ILE A 17 -6.24 3.37 -19.93
C ILE A 17 -5.39 4.62 -20.01
N GLN A 18 -5.97 5.70 -20.56
CA GLN A 18 -5.33 7.00 -20.51
C GLN A 18 -4.97 7.15 -19.05
N ASP A 19 -3.72 7.53 -18.76
CA ASP A 19 -3.41 8.13 -17.48
C ASP A 19 -4.50 9.19 -17.26
N THR A 20 -5.58 8.83 -16.56
CA THR A 20 -6.33 9.76 -15.76
C THR A 20 -5.37 10.03 -14.63
N ALA A 21 -4.36 10.84 -14.98
CA ALA A 21 -3.46 11.44 -14.07
C ALA A 21 -4.35 11.89 -12.91
N ALA A 22 -3.98 11.48 -11.70
CA ALA A 22 -4.19 12.36 -10.57
C ALA A 22 -3.92 13.79 -11.09
N PRO A 23 -4.87 14.74 -10.90
CA PRO A 23 -4.90 16.01 -11.62
C PRO A 23 -3.48 16.54 -11.74
N ALA A 24 -3.03 16.80 -12.98
CA ALA A 24 -1.66 17.11 -13.33
C ALA A 24 -1.04 18.08 -12.30
N MET A 25 -0.35 17.53 -11.30
CA MET A 25 0.48 18.34 -10.43
C MET A 25 1.62 18.79 -11.34
N GLY A 26 1.70 20.10 -11.56
CA GLY A 26 2.74 20.73 -12.37
C GLY A 26 4.11 20.18 -12.00
N ARG A 27 5.03 20.18 -12.98
CA ARG A 27 6.42 19.74 -12.79
C ARG A 27 6.90 20.08 -11.37
N PRO A 28 7.31 19.11 -10.55
CA PRO A 28 7.87 19.43 -9.25
C PRO A 28 9.07 20.35 -9.49
N GLU A 29 9.02 21.56 -8.93
CA GLU A 29 10.24 22.33 -8.72
C GLU A 29 11.24 21.41 -8.01
N PRO A 30 12.56 21.52 -8.28
CA PRO A 30 13.55 20.80 -7.50
C PRO A 30 13.25 21.04 -6.03
N ALA A 31 13.07 19.95 -5.28
CA ALA A 31 12.61 19.97 -3.91
C ALA A 31 13.46 20.96 -3.10
N ARG A 32 12.94 22.18 -2.90
CA ARG A 32 13.45 23.09 -1.88
C ARG A 32 13.24 22.34 -0.57
N HIS A 33 14.32 22.22 0.18
CA HIS A 33 14.42 21.55 1.47
C HIS A 33 13.07 21.58 2.21
N THR A 34 12.32 20.47 2.14
CA THR A 34 11.02 20.38 2.79
C THR A 34 11.32 20.25 4.27
N PRO A 35 10.84 21.17 5.14
CA PRO A 35 11.03 21.02 6.57
C PRO A 35 10.46 19.66 6.99
N ASP A 36 11.18 18.96 7.86
CA ASP A 36 11.00 17.57 8.34
C ASP A 36 9.68 17.36 9.16
N GLY A 37 8.59 18.07 8.85
CA GLY A 37 7.43 18.29 9.72
C GLY A 37 6.47 17.11 9.92
N ALA A 38 6.43 16.12 9.04
CA ALA A 38 5.48 15.00 9.18
C ALA A 38 6.11 13.78 9.87
N ILE A 39 6.48 13.90 11.14
CA ILE A 39 7.06 12.75 11.89
C ILE A 39 6.03 11.66 12.19
N ARG A 40 4.73 11.99 12.31
CA ARG A 40 3.73 11.05 12.83
C ARG A 40 2.94 10.28 11.77
N THR A 41 3.06 10.67 10.49
CA THR A 41 2.38 10.00 9.38
C THR A 41 3.43 9.56 8.35
N ALA A 42 3.66 8.25 8.20
CA ALA A 42 4.31 7.77 7.00
C ALA A 42 3.33 7.93 5.84
N ALA A 43 3.76 8.42 4.68
CA ALA A 43 3.22 8.02 3.39
C ALA A 43 4.39 7.65 2.50
N ALA A 44 4.32 6.46 1.91
CA ALA A 44 5.00 6.21 0.66
C ALA A 44 3.88 5.98 -0.36
N LEU A 45 3.58 6.99 -1.17
CA LEU A 45 2.90 6.70 -2.43
C LEU A 45 3.83 5.73 -3.17
N ALA A 46 3.38 4.53 -3.50
CA ALA A 46 4.02 3.77 -4.56
C ALA A 46 3.22 4.10 -5.82
N PRO A 47 3.85 4.49 -6.95
CA PRO A 47 3.12 4.66 -8.19
C PRO A 47 2.44 3.33 -8.52
N PRO A 48 1.35 3.34 -9.30
CA PRO A 48 0.85 2.12 -9.90
C PRO A 48 2.00 1.51 -10.70
N VAL A 49 2.54 0.38 -10.23
CA VAL A 49 3.48 -0.40 -11.01
C VAL A 49 2.61 -1.12 -12.03
N SER A 50 2.41 -0.49 -13.19
CA SER A 50 2.00 -1.23 -14.38
C SER A 50 3.00 -2.37 -14.53
N SER A 51 2.56 -3.61 -14.36
CA SER A 51 3.35 -4.76 -14.77
C SER A 51 3.31 -4.80 -16.30
N SER A 52 3.98 -3.85 -16.96
CA SER A 52 4.38 -4.04 -18.35
C SER A 52 5.51 -5.05 -18.48
N ALA A 53 5.94 -5.67 -17.38
CA ALA A 53 6.89 -6.78 -17.37
C ALA A 53 6.22 -8.12 -17.70
N ALA A 54 5.67 -8.21 -18.90
CA ALA A 54 5.43 -9.46 -19.60
C ALA A 54 5.63 -9.28 -21.12
N THR A 55 6.67 -8.55 -21.53
CA THR A 55 7.37 -8.90 -22.77
C THR A 55 8.32 -10.05 -22.45
N GLY A 56 7.74 -11.22 -22.18
CA GLY A 56 8.45 -12.49 -22.22
C GLY A 56 8.89 -12.72 -23.66
N GLY A 57 10.21 -12.80 -23.86
CA GLY A 57 10.85 -12.89 -25.15
C GLY A 57 10.34 -14.04 -26.01
N ALA A 58 10.52 -13.86 -27.32
CA ALA A 58 10.38 -14.87 -28.34
C ALA A 58 11.24 -16.11 -28.00
N SER A 59 10.64 -17.06 -27.29
CA SER A 59 11.05 -18.45 -27.33
C SER A 59 10.43 -19.05 -28.59
N ARG A 60 11.26 -19.35 -29.59
CA ARG A 60 10.90 -20.23 -30.70
C ARG A 60 10.36 -21.54 -30.11
N SER A 61 9.05 -21.72 -30.16
CA SER A 61 8.40 -23.02 -30.01
C SER A 61 7.30 -23.09 -31.06
N GLU A 62 7.18 -24.29 -31.64
CA GLU A 62 6.40 -24.67 -32.81
C GLU A 62 4.94 -24.14 -32.84
N PRO A 63 4.32 -24.05 -34.03
CA PRO A 63 2.91 -23.67 -34.10
C PRO A 63 2.05 -24.70 -33.34
N PRO A 64 1.15 -24.27 -32.44
CA PRO A 64 0.28 -25.20 -31.74
C PRO A 64 -0.63 -25.92 -32.74
N ALA A 65 -0.65 -27.25 -32.63
CA ALA A 65 -1.59 -28.10 -33.31
C ALA A 65 -3.03 -27.62 -33.10
N ARG A 66 -3.85 -27.69 -34.16
CA ARG A 66 -5.28 -27.35 -34.15
C ARG A 66 -6.00 -28.10 -33.02
N GLY A 67 -6.47 -27.38 -32.01
CA GLY A 67 -7.38 -27.95 -31.01
C GLY A 67 -7.36 -27.30 -29.63
N ALA A 68 -7.65 -26.01 -29.50
CA ALA A 68 -8.15 -25.43 -28.25
C ALA A 68 -9.12 -24.30 -28.55
N LYS A 69 -10.38 -24.44 -28.11
CA LYS A 69 -11.43 -23.43 -28.27
C LYS A 69 -11.20 -22.27 -27.30
N GLY A 70 -11.22 -21.04 -27.85
CA GLY A 70 -11.34 -19.72 -27.23
C GLY A 70 -11.21 -19.59 -25.70
N GLY A 71 -10.06 -19.08 -25.26
CA GLY A 71 -9.93 -18.42 -23.96
C GLY A 71 -9.66 -16.94 -24.23
N GLY A 72 -10.52 -16.04 -23.71
CA GLY A 72 -10.25 -14.61 -23.73
C GLY A 72 -8.99 -14.26 -22.92
N PRO A 73 -8.48 -13.03 -23.04
CA PRO A 73 -7.31 -12.58 -22.29
C PRO A 73 -7.50 -12.75 -20.78
N ILE A 74 -6.47 -13.27 -20.11
CA ILE A 74 -6.42 -13.39 -18.64
C ILE A 74 -6.04 -12.02 -18.08
N TRP A 75 -6.86 -11.50 -17.17
CA TRP A 75 -6.67 -10.19 -16.54
C TRP A 75 -7.01 -10.24 -15.06
N TRP A 76 -6.41 -9.35 -14.28
CA TRP A 76 -6.76 -9.12 -12.88
C TRP A 76 -6.33 -7.73 -12.41
N PHE A 77 -6.99 -7.27 -11.35
CA PHE A 77 -6.63 -6.06 -10.62
C PHE A 77 -5.94 -6.43 -9.31
N GLY A 78 -4.99 -5.61 -8.89
CA GLY A 78 -4.41 -5.65 -7.56
C GLY A 78 -4.34 -4.26 -6.98
N GLY A 79 -4.53 -4.15 -5.67
CA GLY A 79 -4.39 -2.88 -5.00
C GLY A 79 -4.85 -2.85 -3.55
N GLY A 80 -4.98 -1.63 -3.04
CA GLY A 80 -5.36 -1.41 -1.66
C GLY A 80 -4.82 -0.13 -1.08
N MET A 81 -5.13 0.08 0.20
CA MET A 81 -4.65 1.19 1.02
C MET A 81 -4.30 0.65 2.39
N ASP A 82 -3.13 0.98 2.92
CA ASP A 82 -2.74 0.64 4.29
C ASP A 82 -2.10 1.83 5.01
N LEU A 83 -2.26 1.90 6.34
CA LEU A 83 -1.68 2.96 7.17
C LEU A 83 -0.61 2.43 8.13
N THR A 84 0.55 3.08 8.12
CA THR A 84 1.69 2.74 8.99
C THR A 84 2.01 3.95 9.88
N PRO A 85 1.39 4.06 11.07
CA PRO A 85 1.72 5.12 12.02
C PRO A 85 3.03 4.81 12.76
N TYR A 86 3.68 5.87 13.22
CA TYR A 86 4.80 5.77 14.16
C TYR A 86 4.31 5.95 15.59
N TYR A 87 3.32 6.82 15.78
CA TYR A 87 2.57 6.94 17.01
C TYR A 87 1.09 6.82 16.66
N GLY A 88 0.39 5.92 17.32
CA GLY A 88 -1.01 5.66 17.05
C GLY A 88 -1.93 6.73 17.63
N PHE A 89 -2.95 7.09 16.87
CA PHE A 89 -4.09 7.90 17.31
C PHE A 89 -5.37 7.15 16.93
N ALA A 90 -6.17 6.76 17.92
CA ALA A 90 -7.31 5.88 17.70
C ALA A 90 -8.30 6.50 16.71
N GLU A 91 -8.52 7.81 16.80
CA GLU A 91 -9.44 8.52 15.91
C GLU A 91 -8.96 8.56 14.45
N ASP A 92 -7.64 8.57 14.21
CA ASP A 92 -7.08 8.52 12.86
C ASP A 92 -7.22 7.10 12.28
N CYS A 93 -7.06 6.08 13.13
CA CYS A 93 -7.25 4.68 12.75
C CYS A 93 -8.72 4.40 12.37
N VAL A 94 -9.66 4.88 13.19
CA VAL A 94 -11.10 4.79 12.93
C VAL A 94 -11.47 5.55 11.65
N HIS A 95 -10.97 6.78 11.46
CA HIS A 95 -11.21 7.56 10.24
C HIS A 95 -10.75 6.83 8.98
N PHE A 96 -9.51 6.34 9.01
CA PHE A 96 -8.91 5.62 7.89
C PHE A 96 -9.68 4.34 7.55
N HIS A 97 -9.99 3.49 8.54
CA HIS A 97 -10.72 2.24 8.32
C HIS A 97 -12.18 2.46 7.94
N ARG A 98 -12.83 3.51 8.45
CA ARG A 98 -14.18 3.92 8.02
C ARG A 98 -14.19 4.30 6.55
N THR A 99 -13.20 5.09 6.12
CA THR A 99 -13.05 5.48 4.71
C THR A 99 -12.77 4.27 3.82
N CYS A 100 -11.97 3.30 4.28
CA CYS A 100 -11.75 2.04 3.56
C CYS A 100 -13.03 1.21 3.41
N ARG A 101 -13.85 1.12 4.46
CA ARG A 101 -15.17 0.47 4.39
C ARG A 101 -16.08 1.17 3.39
N ASP A 102 -16.17 2.50 3.46
CA ASP A 102 -17.05 3.29 2.61
C ASP A 102 -16.65 3.17 1.12
N ALA A 103 -15.34 3.09 0.83
CA ALA A 103 -14.83 2.84 -0.51
C ALA A 103 -15.29 1.48 -1.09
N LEU A 104 -15.54 0.49 -0.23
CA LEU A 104 -15.92 -0.87 -0.63
C LEU A 104 -17.42 -1.16 -0.47
N ALA A 105 -18.18 -0.29 0.20
CA ALA A 105 -19.60 -0.47 0.48
C ALA A 105 -20.47 -0.76 -0.77
N PRO A 106 -20.23 -0.13 -1.94
CA PRO A 106 -21.01 -0.43 -3.15
C PRO A 106 -20.79 -1.85 -3.73
N PHE A 107 -19.76 -2.56 -3.29
CA PHE A 107 -19.30 -3.80 -3.94
C PHE A 107 -19.70 -5.09 -3.22
N GLY A 108 -20.33 -4.98 -2.05
CA GLY A 108 -20.83 -6.10 -1.24
C GLY A 108 -20.52 -5.93 0.24
N ALA A 109 -21.39 -6.45 1.11
CA ALA A 109 -21.29 -6.28 2.56
C ALA A 109 -20.07 -6.98 3.19
N ASP A 110 -19.58 -8.05 2.56
CA ASP A 110 -18.44 -8.86 3.02
C ASP A 110 -17.09 -8.39 2.47
N VAL A 111 -17.09 -7.56 1.41
CA VAL A 111 -15.89 -7.16 0.67
C VAL A 111 -14.87 -6.45 1.56
N HIS A 112 -15.33 -5.51 2.40
CA HIS A 112 -14.44 -4.83 3.34
C HIS A 112 -13.81 -5.80 4.34
N ALA A 113 -14.60 -6.68 4.96
CA ALA A 113 -14.10 -7.63 5.95
C ALA A 113 -13.04 -8.57 5.34
N ARG A 114 -13.27 -9.05 4.11
CA ARG A 114 -12.35 -9.90 3.36
C ARG A 114 -11.02 -9.18 3.08
N TYR A 115 -11.07 -7.98 2.51
CA TYR A 115 -9.85 -7.24 2.12
C TYR A 115 -9.12 -6.61 3.31
N LYS A 116 -9.83 -6.32 4.40
CA LYS A 116 -9.19 -5.91 5.66
C LYS A 116 -8.39 -7.06 6.26
N ARG A 117 -9.00 -8.25 6.38
CA ARG A 117 -8.31 -9.44 6.87
C ARG A 117 -7.09 -9.75 6.00
N TRP A 118 -7.23 -9.68 4.67
CA TRP A 118 -6.11 -9.92 3.77
C TRP A 118 -4.99 -8.88 3.96
N CYS A 119 -5.34 -7.61 4.20
CA CYS A 119 -4.36 -6.56 4.51
C CYS A 119 -3.55 -6.88 5.78
N ASP A 120 -4.20 -7.35 6.83
CA ASP A 120 -3.55 -7.72 8.09
C ASP A 120 -2.59 -8.91 7.90
N GLU A 121 -3.00 -9.90 7.10
CA GLU A 121 -2.21 -11.10 6.80
C GLU A 121 -1.04 -10.82 5.85
N TYR A 122 -1.23 -9.93 4.86
CA TYR A 122 -0.22 -9.61 3.86
C TYR A 122 0.90 -8.72 4.42
N PHE A 123 0.55 -7.66 5.14
CA PHE A 123 1.53 -6.70 5.67
C PHE A 123 2.09 -7.12 7.03
N PHE A 124 2.57 -8.36 7.12
CA PHE A 124 3.10 -8.96 8.34
C PHE A 124 4.57 -9.35 8.21
N LEU A 125 5.42 -8.88 9.14
CA LEU A 125 6.84 -9.20 9.18
C LEU A 125 7.04 -10.51 9.96
N LYS A 126 7.07 -11.64 9.26
CA LYS A 126 7.14 -12.98 9.88
C LYS A 126 8.33 -13.15 10.83
N HIS A 127 9.50 -12.61 10.48
CA HIS A 127 10.72 -12.70 11.30
C HIS A 127 10.72 -11.79 12.53
N ARG A 128 9.78 -10.85 12.62
CA ARG A 128 9.57 -9.97 13.80
C ARG A 128 8.31 -10.33 14.57
N ASN A 129 7.45 -11.17 14.00
CA ASN A 129 6.12 -11.46 14.50
C ASN A 129 5.30 -10.17 14.78
N GLU A 130 5.37 -9.20 13.86
CA GLU A 130 4.66 -7.92 13.99
C GLU A 130 4.03 -7.49 12.65
N PRO A 131 2.85 -6.85 12.67
CA PRO A 131 2.32 -6.13 11.52
C PRO A 131 3.18 -4.92 11.16
N ARG A 132 3.22 -4.57 9.88
CA ARG A 132 3.93 -3.36 9.40
C ARG A 132 3.27 -2.09 9.95
N GLY A 133 1.94 -2.08 10.03
CA GLY A 133 1.10 -0.95 10.42
C GLY A 133 -0.25 -1.42 10.95
N ILE A 134 -1.27 -0.55 10.89
CA ILE A 134 -2.62 -0.80 11.43
C ILE A 134 -3.56 -1.49 10.43
N GLY A 135 -3.02 -2.00 9.32
CA GLY A 135 -3.77 -2.56 8.21
C GLY A 135 -4.49 -1.50 7.35
N GLY A 136 -5.60 -1.90 6.77
CA GLY A 136 -6.39 -1.17 5.79
C GLY A 136 -7.15 -2.14 4.91
N ILE A 137 -7.08 -2.01 3.59
CA ILE A 137 -7.65 -2.96 2.64
C ILE A 137 -6.59 -3.39 1.63
N PHE A 138 -6.57 -4.67 1.30
CA PHE A 138 -5.68 -5.24 0.29
C PHE A 138 -6.42 -6.29 -0.53
N PHE A 139 -6.22 -6.24 -1.84
CA PHE A 139 -6.71 -7.21 -2.79
C PHE A 139 -5.68 -7.46 -3.88
N ASP A 140 -5.60 -8.70 -4.33
CA ASP A 140 -4.77 -9.13 -5.44
C ASP A 140 -5.58 -10.17 -6.25
N ASP A 141 -5.15 -10.47 -7.47
CA ASP A 141 -5.83 -11.43 -8.36
C ASP A 141 -7.35 -11.16 -8.51
N LEU A 142 -7.78 -9.89 -8.41
CA LEU A 142 -9.19 -9.50 -8.49
C LEU A 142 -9.70 -9.54 -9.92
N ASN A 143 -10.50 -10.56 -10.23
CA ASN A 143 -11.22 -10.73 -11.50
C ASN A 143 -12.71 -11.11 -11.31
N GLU A 144 -13.15 -11.25 -10.05
CA GLU A 144 -14.49 -11.68 -9.68
C GLU A 144 -15.56 -10.61 -10.00
N GLY A 145 -16.60 -11.03 -10.72
CA GLY A 145 -17.74 -10.18 -11.08
C GLY A 145 -17.51 -9.30 -12.31
N GLY A 146 -16.49 -9.60 -13.12
CA GLY A 146 -16.26 -8.97 -14.43
C GLY A 146 -15.41 -7.71 -14.36
N PHE A 147 -14.89 -7.30 -15.53
CA PHE A 147 -13.91 -6.22 -15.65
C PHE A 147 -14.45 -4.90 -15.11
N GLU A 148 -15.65 -4.49 -15.53
CA GLU A 148 -16.27 -3.23 -15.10
C GLU A 148 -16.43 -3.12 -13.58
N ARG A 149 -16.80 -4.22 -12.92
CA ARG A 149 -16.90 -4.25 -11.45
C ARG A 149 -15.54 -4.10 -10.80
N CYS A 150 -14.53 -4.82 -11.29
CA CYS A 150 -13.17 -4.77 -10.73
C CYS A 150 -12.51 -3.40 -10.96
N PHE A 151 -12.76 -2.81 -12.13
CA PHE A 151 -12.33 -1.46 -12.47
C PHE A 151 -13.01 -0.42 -11.57
N ALA A 152 -14.34 -0.47 -11.43
CA ALA A 152 -15.09 0.43 -10.55
C ALA A 152 -14.65 0.31 -9.08
N LEU A 153 -14.34 -0.91 -8.60
CA LEU A 153 -13.79 -1.13 -7.26
C LEU A 153 -12.45 -0.43 -7.11
N THR A 154 -11.56 -0.62 -8.07
CA THR A 154 -10.23 0.00 -8.08
C THR A 154 -10.32 1.53 -8.12
N GLN A 155 -11.21 2.08 -8.97
CA GLN A 155 -11.48 3.52 -9.03
C GLN A 155 -12.00 4.04 -7.69
N SER A 156 -12.99 3.38 -7.08
CA SER A 156 -13.55 3.78 -5.79
C SER A 156 -12.46 3.83 -4.71
N VAL A 157 -11.58 2.83 -4.64
CA VAL A 157 -10.46 2.82 -3.68
C VAL A 157 -9.50 3.99 -3.96
N GLY A 158 -9.25 4.32 -5.22
CA GLY A 158 -8.45 5.48 -5.63
C GLY A 158 -9.06 6.81 -5.23
N ASP A 159 -10.35 7.00 -5.49
CA ASP A 159 -11.10 8.22 -5.21
C ASP A 159 -11.18 8.51 -3.69
N HIS A 160 -11.24 7.45 -2.88
CA HIS A 160 -11.30 7.56 -1.42
C HIS A 160 -9.92 7.80 -0.77
N PHE A 161 -8.81 7.68 -1.50
CA PHE A 161 -7.47 7.79 -0.93
C PHE A 161 -7.23 9.13 -0.24
N LEU A 162 -7.52 10.25 -0.92
CA LEU A 162 -7.27 11.58 -0.37
C LEU A 162 -8.17 11.86 0.84
N ALA A 163 -9.42 11.39 0.82
CA ALA A 163 -10.33 11.49 1.95
C ALA A 163 -9.83 10.68 3.16
N ALA A 164 -9.21 9.53 2.92
CA ALA A 164 -8.63 8.70 3.98
C ALA A 164 -7.37 9.33 4.58
N TYR A 165 -6.54 10.02 3.78
CA TYR A 165 -5.21 10.47 4.21
C TYR A 165 -5.10 11.95 4.59
N LEU A 166 -5.63 12.85 3.75
CA LEU A 166 -5.39 14.29 3.90
C LEU A 166 -5.86 14.85 5.24
N PRO A 167 -7.01 14.43 5.81
CA PRO A 167 -7.44 14.90 7.13
C PRO A 167 -6.44 14.52 8.24
N ILE A 168 -5.88 13.30 8.17
CA ILE A 168 -4.86 12.85 9.13
C ILE A 168 -3.60 13.71 8.98
N CYS A 169 -3.12 13.94 7.76
CA CYS A 169 -1.97 14.79 7.52
C CYS A 169 -2.18 16.22 8.00
N ALA A 170 -3.31 16.84 7.64
CA ALA A 170 -3.65 18.20 8.06
C ALA A 170 -3.69 18.33 9.59
N LYS A 171 -4.21 17.32 10.29
CA LYS A 171 -4.27 17.30 11.75
C LYS A 171 -2.91 17.11 12.42
N ARG A 172 -2.02 16.31 11.82
CA ARG A 172 -0.76 15.88 12.47
C ARG A 172 0.48 16.63 12.02
N ARG A 173 0.46 17.32 10.86
CA ARG A 173 1.64 17.97 10.24
C ARG A 173 2.36 18.98 11.13
N ASP A 174 1.64 19.68 12.00
CA ASP A 174 2.20 20.75 12.83
C ASP A 174 2.36 20.29 14.30
N THR A 175 2.20 18.99 14.57
CA THR A 175 2.41 18.44 15.93
C THR A 175 3.90 18.50 16.28
N PRO A 176 4.30 19.18 17.36
CA PRO A 176 5.69 19.21 17.78
C PRO A 176 6.23 17.80 18.06
N TYR A 177 7.52 17.64 17.85
CA TYR A 177 8.22 16.40 18.14
C TYR A 177 9.59 16.66 18.75
N THR A 178 10.14 15.64 19.40
CA THR A 178 11.50 15.64 19.95
C THR A 178 12.43 14.72 19.16
N ASP A 179 13.74 14.84 19.38
CA ASP A 179 14.74 13.94 18.78
C ASP A 179 14.51 12.47 19.13
N ARG A 180 13.98 12.19 20.33
CA ARG A 180 13.57 10.84 20.74
C ARG A 180 12.52 10.28 19.80
N GLU A 181 11.53 11.08 19.45
CA GLU A 181 10.43 10.67 18.58
C GLU A 181 10.87 10.53 17.11
N ARG A 182 11.79 11.39 16.66
CA ARG A 182 12.45 11.23 15.36
C ARG A 182 13.30 9.96 15.32
N ASP A 183 14.05 9.64 16.38
CA ASP A 183 14.85 8.41 16.43
C ASP A 183 13.96 7.17 16.32
N PHE A 184 12.84 7.14 17.05
CA PHE A 184 11.86 6.06 16.94
C PHE A 184 11.23 5.98 15.55
N GLN A 185 10.93 7.12 14.92
CA GLN A 185 10.44 7.14 13.53
C GLN A 185 11.44 6.46 12.58
N LEU A 186 12.72 6.80 12.67
CA LEU A 186 13.77 6.20 11.83
C LEU A 186 13.93 4.70 12.09
N TYR A 187 13.77 4.28 13.35
CA TYR A 187 13.74 2.87 13.74
C TYR A 187 12.55 2.12 13.11
N ARG A 188 11.33 2.68 13.20
CA ARG A 188 10.12 2.10 12.57
C ARG A 188 10.19 2.11 11.05
N ARG A 189 10.81 3.11 10.43
CA ARG A 189 11.11 3.10 9.00
C ARG A 189 12.03 1.93 8.60
N GLY A 190 12.92 1.50 9.49
CA GLY A 190 13.69 0.26 9.31
C GLY A 190 12.79 -0.97 9.13
N ARG A 191 11.69 -1.08 9.87
CA ARG A 191 10.68 -2.15 9.68
C ARG A 191 9.95 -2.06 8.35
N TYR A 192 9.66 -0.84 7.92
CA TYR A 192 9.09 -0.61 6.60
C TYR A 192 10.00 -1.12 5.48
N VAL A 193 11.31 -0.83 5.58
CA VAL A 193 12.34 -1.35 4.66
C VAL A 193 12.47 -2.87 4.75
N GLU A 194 12.50 -3.44 5.97
CA GLU A 194 12.54 -4.89 6.18
C GLU A 194 11.38 -5.58 5.46
N PHE A 195 10.15 -5.05 5.55
CA PHE A 195 9.02 -5.61 4.83
C PHE A 195 9.21 -5.52 3.30
N ASN A 196 9.51 -4.33 2.79
CA ASN A 196 9.59 -4.12 1.34
C ASN A 196 10.72 -4.93 0.69
N LEU A 197 11.84 -5.14 1.37
CA LEU A 197 12.98 -5.86 0.78
C LEU A 197 12.94 -7.38 1.02
N VAL A 198 12.18 -7.88 2.01
CA VAL A 198 12.19 -9.31 2.38
C VAL A 198 10.87 -10.01 2.06
N TRP A 199 9.74 -9.32 2.18
CA TRP A 199 8.41 -9.93 2.14
C TRP A 199 7.52 -9.42 1.02
N ASP A 200 7.74 -8.20 0.55
CA ASP A 200 6.91 -7.61 -0.47
C ASP A 200 7.12 -8.28 -1.84
N ARG A 201 6.09 -9.00 -2.29
CA ARG A 201 6.12 -9.73 -3.57
C ARG A 201 6.39 -8.80 -4.74
N GLY A 202 5.82 -7.60 -4.73
CA GLY A 202 5.96 -6.62 -5.81
C GLY A 202 7.40 -6.14 -5.96
N THR A 203 8.06 -5.77 -4.85
CA THR A 203 9.46 -5.36 -4.87
C THR A 203 10.39 -6.52 -5.26
N LEU A 204 10.22 -7.71 -4.68
CA LEU A 204 11.06 -8.87 -5.01
C LEU A 204 10.96 -9.24 -6.49
N PHE A 205 9.74 -9.37 -7.00
CA PHE A 205 9.50 -9.69 -8.41
C PHE A 205 10.09 -8.62 -9.33
N GLY A 206 9.82 -7.34 -9.06
CA GLY A 206 10.30 -6.24 -9.90
C GLY A 206 11.83 -6.18 -9.99
N LEU A 207 12.54 -6.44 -8.89
CA LEU A 207 14.01 -6.47 -8.89
C LEU A 207 14.55 -7.70 -9.63
N GLN A 208 13.94 -8.87 -9.42
CA GLN A 208 14.35 -10.13 -10.05
C GLN A 208 14.05 -10.16 -11.55
N SER A 209 13.00 -9.48 -12.00
CA SER A 209 12.58 -9.43 -13.39
C SER A 209 13.27 -8.34 -14.22
N GLY A 210 14.26 -7.62 -13.64
CA GLY A 210 14.95 -6.52 -14.32
C GLY A 210 14.08 -5.27 -14.54
N GLY A 211 13.07 -5.06 -13.71
CA GLY A 211 12.26 -3.84 -13.73
C GLY A 211 13.08 -2.59 -13.38
N ARG A 212 12.50 -1.40 -13.62
CA ARG A 212 13.19 -0.13 -13.37
C ARG A 212 13.42 0.08 -11.87
N THR A 213 14.66 -0.12 -11.41
CA THR A 213 15.07 -0.03 -9.99
C THR A 213 14.57 1.23 -9.29
N GLU A 214 14.76 2.40 -9.89
CA GLU A 214 14.32 3.68 -9.30
C GLU A 214 12.81 3.74 -9.04
N ALA A 215 12.00 3.11 -9.89
CA ALA A 215 10.55 3.05 -9.69
C ALA A 215 10.17 2.05 -8.57
N ILE A 216 10.89 0.92 -8.48
CA ILE A 216 10.65 -0.12 -7.48
C ILE A 216 11.05 0.35 -6.08
N LEU A 217 12.22 0.99 -5.97
CA LEU A 217 12.78 1.45 -4.70
C LEU A 217 12.25 2.83 -4.26
N MET A 218 11.40 3.48 -5.06
CA MET A 218 10.76 4.75 -4.70
C MET A 218 9.96 4.69 -3.39
N SER A 219 9.53 3.49 -2.99
CA SER A 219 8.84 3.26 -1.72
C SER A 219 9.76 3.37 -0.50
N LEU A 220 11.09 3.31 -0.67
CA LEU A 220 12.02 3.30 0.45
C LEU A 220 12.16 4.71 1.07
N PRO A 221 12.09 4.83 2.40
CA PRO A 221 12.30 6.09 3.08
C PRO A 221 13.75 6.58 2.96
N PRO A 222 13.98 7.91 2.98
CA PRO A 222 15.31 8.49 2.73
C PRO A 222 16.31 8.24 3.86
N LEU A 223 15.83 8.06 5.09
CA LEU A 223 16.64 7.78 6.27
C LEU A 223 15.94 6.73 7.13
N VAL A 224 16.74 5.78 7.60
CA VAL A 224 16.34 4.66 8.47
C VAL A 224 17.44 4.35 9.48
N LYS A 225 17.07 3.73 10.60
CA LYS A 225 18.01 3.23 11.60
C LYS A 225 17.66 1.79 11.97
N TRP A 226 18.68 0.99 12.20
CA TRP A 226 18.57 -0.31 12.88
C TRP A 226 19.35 -0.25 14.18
N ARG A 227 18.77 -0.81 15.24
CA ARG A 227 19.37 -0.90 16.57
C ARG A 227 19.34 -2.34 17.04
N TYR A 228 20.46 -2.81 17.57
CA TYR A 228 20.56 -4.15 18.13
C TYR A 228 19.69 -4.28 19.39
N ASP A 229 18.89 -5.37 19.45
CA ASP A 229 17.97 -5.73 20.54
C ASP A 229 17.19 -4.55 21.17
N TRP A 230 16.81 -3.57 20.35
CA TRP A 230 16.03 -2.43 20.85
C TRP A 230 14.61 -2.86 21.18
N ARG A 231 14.11 -2.37 22.32
CA ARG A 231 12.73 -2.50 22.78
C ARG A 231 12.24 -1.14 23.26
N PRO A 232 10.94 -0.84 23.11
CA PRO A 232 10.39 0.38 23.68
C PRO A 232 10.49 0.36 25.21
N GLU A 233 10.61 1.53 25.81
CA GLU A 233 10.54 1.66 27.27
C GLU A 233 9.14 1.31 27.77
N PRO A 234 8.98 0.55 28.87
CA PRO A 234 7.66 0.26 29.42
C PRO A 234 6.87 1.51 29.76
N GLY A 235 5.59 1.54 29.38
CA GLY A 235 4.67 2.68 29.54
C GLY A 235 4.87 3.83 28.55
N SER A 236 5.87 3.74 27.67
CA SER A 236 6.16 4.80 26.69
C SER A 236 5.12 4.87 25.57
N PRO A 237 4.97 6.04 24.91
CA PRO A 237 4.18 6.15 23.69
C PRO A 237 4.66 5.20 22.56
N GLU A 238 5.95 4.86 22.54
CA GLU A 238 6.53 3.90 21.62
C GLU A 238 6.05 2.48 21.90
N GLU A 239 5.95 2.06 23.17
CA GLU A 239 5.37 0.77 23.55
C GLU A 239 3.91 0.66 23.13
N LYS A 240 3.13 1.73 23.33
CA LYS A 240 1.71 1.76 22.95
C LYS A 240 1.48 1.44 21.47
N LEU A 241 2.39 1.84 20.58
CA LEU A 241 2.30 1.45 19.17
C LEU A 241 2.22 -0.09 19.04
N TYR A 242 3.09 -0.81 19.74
CA TYR A 242 3.20 -2.27 19.67
C TYR A 242 2.07 -3.00 20.40
N THR A 243 1.54 -2.45 21.48
CA THR A 243 0.51 -3.13 22.29
C THR A 243 -0.90 -2.81 21.82
N ASP A 244 -1.17 -1.57 21.40
CA ASP A 244 -2.53 -1.07 21.23
C ASP A 244 -2.91 -0.86 19.77
N PHE A 245 -1.93 -0.62 18.89
CA PHE A 245 -2.17 -0.20 17.50
C PHE A 245 -1.74 -1.24 16.46
N LEU A 246 -0.55 -1.82 16.58
CA LEU A 246 -0.11 -2.81 15.59
C LEU A 246 -0.91 -4.12 15.63
N PRO A 247 -1.30 -4.70 16.80
CA PRO A 247 -2.03 -5.96 16.81
C PRO A 247 -3.33 -5.85 15.99
N PRO A 248 -3.63 -6.82 15.10
CA PRO A 248 -4.83 -6.77 14.28
C PRO A 248 -6.08 -6.66 15.14
N ARG A 249 -6.91 -5.66 14.85
CA ARG A 249 -8.20 -5.45 15.52
C ARG A 249 -9.23 -4.87 14.58
N ASP A 250 -10.49 -4.98 14.97
CA ASP A 250 -11.57 -4.26 14.29
C ASP A 250 -11.63 -2.82 14.81
N TRP A 251 -11.15 -1.89 13.99
CA TRP A 251 -11.18 -0.46 14.28
C TRP A 251 -12.60 0.14 14.26
N LEU A 252 -13.61 -0.59 13.76
CA LEU A 252 -14.99 -0.13 13.64
C LEU A 252 -15.95 -0.76 14.67
N ALA A 253 -15.49 -1.70 15.48
CA ALA A 253 -16.33 -2.45 16.43
C ALA A 253 -16.91 -1.61 17.60
N ALA A 254 -16.40 -0.40 17.84
CA ALA A 254 -16.79 0.46 18.97
C ALA A 254 -17.02 1.94 18.57
N SER A 255 -17.34 2.20 17.30
CA SER A 255 -17.44 3.55 16.70
C SER A 255 -18.81 3.88 16.11
#